data_AF-A0A4R4FFS1-F1
#
_entry.id   AF-A0A4R4FFS1-F1
#
_cell.length_a   1.000
_cell.length_b   1.000
_cell.length_c   1.000
_cell.angle_alpha   90.00
_cell.angle_beta   90.00
_cell.angle_gamma   90.00
#
_symmetry.space_group_name_H-M   'P 1'
#
loop_
_entity.id
_entity.type
_entity.pdbx_description
1 polymer ?
#
loop_
_entity_poly.entity_id
_entity_poly.type
_entity_poly.pdbx_seq_one_letter_code
_entity_poly.pdbx_strand_id
1 'polypeptide(L)'
;MRKIGYSIALLLEIAFYAGAYIFDYFTKKKLGMNRYVVFLNNKIEDTVPIQTIIYGGAAVVAVLMIIAILIYWKKHAQLKKLPGVMLVVSAFTTAFYVYYALVQSIETKRAYYPLCVFFLAAGLIQVLKTLVGCLVCRKENQDEK
;
A
#
# COMPACT_ATOMS: atom_id res chain seq x y z
N MET A 1 18.13 13.54 -9.83
CA MET A 1 17.01 12.68 -10.28
C MET A 1 16.35 11.84 -9.17
N ARG A 2 17.00 11.54 -8.03
CA ARG A 2 16.41 10.72 -6.96
C ARG A 2 15.21 11.36 -6.25
N LYS A 3 15.30 12.66 -5.87
CA LYS A 3 14.18 13.39 -5.24
C LYS A 3 12.91 13.38 -6.12
N ILE A 4 13.07 13.48 -7.43
CA ILE A 4 11.97 13.46 -8.41
C ILE A 4 11.24 12.11 -8.36
N GLY A 5 11.95 10.99 -8.28
CA GLY A 5 11.34 9.67 -8.14
C GLY A 5 10.54 9.51 -6.84
N TYR A 6 11.06 10.03 -5.72
CA TYR A 6 10.33 10.04 -4.44
C TYR A 6 9.08 10.93 -4.48
N SER A 7 9.15 12.09 -5.15
CA SER A 7 8.00 12.98 -5.34
C SER A 7 6.95 12.37 -6.26
N ILE A 8 7.34 11.69 -7.34
CA ILE A 8 6.41 10.98 -8.23
C ILE A 8 5.73 9.84 -7.48
N ALA A 9 6.49 9.05 -6.71
CA ALA A 9 5.91 7.98 -5.89
C ALA A 9 4.90 8.53 -4.87
N LEU A 10 5.18 9.69 -4.26
CA LEU A 10 4.26 10.35 -3.33
C LEU A 10 3.00 10.87 -4.03
N LEU A 11 3.13 11.48 -5.22
CA LEU A 11 1.98 11.89 -6.03
C LEU A 11 1.12 10.70 -6.45
N LEU A 12 1.77 9.57 -6.78
CA LEU A 12 1.10 8.34 -7.17
C LEU A 12 0.37 7.70 -5.98
N GLU A 13 0.97 7.68 -4.78
CA GLU A 13 0.30 7.27 -3.54
C GLU A 13 -0.96 8.11 -3.29
N ILE A 14 -0.85 9.44 -3.35
CA ILE A 14 -1.99 10.35 -3.17
C ILE A 14 -3.07 10.08 -4.22
N ALA A 15 -2.68 9.86 -5.48
CA ALA A 15 -3.62 9.54 -6.56
C ALA A 15 -4.36 8.21 -6.31
N PHE A 16 -3.69 7.19 -5.78
CA PHE A 16 -4.32 5.93 -5.43
C PHE A 16 -5.30 6.06 -4.25
N TYR A 17 -4.95 6.82 -3.20
CA TYR A 17 -5.87 7.09 -2.09
C TYR A 17 -7.07 7.94 -2.53
N ALA A 18 -6.83 8.98 -3.32
CA ALA A 18 -7.90 9.82 -3.88
C ALA A 18 -8.80 9.02 -4.82
N GLY A 19 -8.20 8.19 -5.69
CA GLY A 19 -8.91 7.29 -6.59
C GLY A 19 -9.82 6.32 -5.83
N ALA A 20 -9.31 5.69 -4.77
CA ALA A 20 -10.09 4.81 -3.91
C ALA A 20 -11.30 5.52 -3.28
N TYR A 21 -11.12 6.75 -2.77
CA TYR A 21 -12.21 7.55 -2.20
C TYR A 21 -13.26 7.93 -3.24
N ILE A 22 -12.82 8.41 -4.41
CA ILE A 22 -13.70 8.78 -5.52
C ILE A 22 -14.50 7.55 -5.98
N PHE A 23 -13.85 6.39 -6.06
CA PHE A 23 -14.51 5.14 -6.47
C PHE A 23 -15.58 4.70 -5.46
N ASP A 24 -15.31 4.75 -4.14
CA ASP A 24 -16.31 4.47 -3.10
C ASP A 24 -17.49 5.45 -3.19
N TYR A 25 -17.21 6.75 -3.38
CA TYR A 25 -18.22 7.80 -3.47
C TYR A 25 -19.16 7.59 -4.67
N PHE A 26 -18.59 7.40 -5.86
CA PHE A 26 -19.41 7.17 -7.06
C PHE A 26 -20.17 5.86 -6.99
N THR A 27 -19.64 4.83 -6.32
CA THR A 27 -20.33 3.53 -6.19
C THR A 27 -21.58 3.68 -5.31
N LYS A 28 -21.51 4.51 -4.27
CA LYS A 28 -22.66 4.81 -3.43
C LYS A 28 -23.66 5.77 -4.09
N LYS A 29 -23.17 6.78 -4.82
CA LYS A 29 -24.02 7.87 -5.35
C LYS A 29 -24.65 7.56 -6.71
N LYS A 30 -24.01 6.76 -7.57
CA LYS A 30 -24.55 6.39 -8.89
C LYS A 30 -24.99 4.92 -8.92
N LEU A 31 -26.30 4.72 -9.02
CA LEU A 31 -26.92 3.38 -9.09
C LEU A 31 -26.37 2.53 -10.26
N GLY A 32 -26.08 3.16 -11.40
CA GLY A 32 -25.50 2.48 -12.57
C GLY A 32 -24.08 1.95 -12.29
N MET A 33 -23.27 2.71 -11.55
CA MET A 33 -21.92 2.27 -11.20
C MET A 33 -21.94 1.15 -10.14
N ASN A 34 -22.91 1.20 -9.21
CA ASN A 34 -23.16 0.10 -8.28
C ASN A 34 -23.48 -1.21 -9.02
N ARG A 35 -24.38 -1.18 -10.02
CA ARG A 35 -24.70 -2.38 -10.83
C ARG A 35 -23.49 -2.87 -11.63
N TYR A 36 -22.72 -1.97 -12.20
CA TYR A 36 -21.49 -2.33 -12.92
C TYR A 36 -20.45 -2.99 -12.01
N VAL A 37 -20.23 -2.45 -10.81
CA VAL A 37 -19.30 -3.03 -9.82
C VAL A 37 -19.76 -4.40 -9.35
N VAL A 38 -21.07 -4.62 -9.15
CA VAL A 38 -21.60 -5.95 -8.81
C VAL A 38 -21.38 -6.95 -9.94
N PHE A 39 -21.65 -6.56 -11.19
CA PHE A 39 -21.38 -7.43 -12.34
C PHE A 39 -19.88 -7.77 -12.46
N LEU A 40 -19.02 -6.77 -12.27
CA LEU A 40 -17.56 -6.95 -12.32
C LEU A 40 -17.08 -7.87 -11.20
N ASN A 41 -17.58 -7.70 -9.98
CA ASN A 41 -17.25 -8.57 -8.85
C ASN A 41 -17.64 -10.02 -9.12
N ASN A 42 -18.87 -10.26 -9.57
CA ASN A 42 -19.35 -11.62 -9.89
C ASN A 42 -18.48 -12.27 -10.97
N LYS A 43 -18.11 -11.52 -12.01
CA LYS A 43 -17.22 -12.01 -13.08
C LYS A 43 -15.81 -12.33 -12.56
N ILE A 44 -15.27 -11.47 -11.70
CA ILE A 44 -13.94 -11.66 -11.11
C ILE A 44 -13.93 -12.88 -10.19
N GLU A 45 -14.97 -13.06 -9.37
CA GLU A 45 -15.09 -14.16 -8.41
C GLU A 45 -15.26 -15.52 -9.12
N ASP A 46 -15.94 -15.54 -10.26
CA ASP A 46 -16.10 -16.74 -11.10
C ASP A 46 -14.80 -17.10 -11.86
N THR A 47 -14.01 -16.09 -12.24
CA THR A 47 -12.80 -16.30 -13.06
C THR A 47 -11.55 -16.51 -12.22
N VAL A 48 -11.45 -15.88 -11.05
CA VAL A 48 -10.21 -15.80 -10.26
C VAL A 48 -10.54 -15.89 -8.77
N PRO A 49 -9.79 -16.67 -7.97
CA PRO A 49 -9.90 -16.64 -6.51
C PRO A 49 -9.31 -15.34 -5.96
N ILE A 50 -10.02 -14.23 -6.17
CA ILE A 50 -9.61 -12.85 -5.86
C ILE A 50 -9.36 -12.66 -4.36
N GLN A 51 -10.07 -13.41 -3.52
CA GLN A 51 -9.84 -13.44 -2.07
C GLN A 51 -8.42 -13.91 -1.77
N THR A 52 -7.94 -14.97 -2.42
CA THR A 52 -6.56 -15.48 -2.27
C THR A 52 -5.52 -14.45 -2.71
N ILE A 53 -5.83 -13.66 -3.75
CA ILE A 53 -4.94 -12.58 -4.21
C ILE A 53 -4.88 -11.44 -3.19
N ILE A 54 -6.01 -11.08 -2.58
CA ILE A 54 -6.06 -10.01 -1.58
C ILE A 54 -5.36 -10.42 -0.29
N TYR A 55 -5.66 -11.61 0.24
CA TYR A 55 -4.99 -12.13 1.44
C TYR A 55 -3.51 -12.42 1.18
N GLY A 56 -3.18 -13.01 0.03
CA GLY A 56 -1.80 -13.24 -0.39
C GLY A 56 -1.03 -11.93 -0.56
N GLY A 57 -1.65 -10.93 -1.19
CA GLY A 57 -1.08 -9.59 -1.35
C GLY A 57 -0.86 -8.90 -0.01
N ALA A 58 -1.83 -8.96 0.90
CA ALA A 58 -1.71 -8.45 2.26
C ALA A 58 -0.57 -9.14 3.02
N ALA A 59 -0.45 -10.47 2.92
CA ALA A 59 0.64 -11.23 3.52
C ALA A 59 2.01 -10.81 2.95
N VAL A 60 2.13 -10.65 1.63
CA VAL A 60 3.38 -10.19 0.98
C VAL A 60 3.76 -8.80 1.47
N VAL A 61 2.84 -7.84 1.49
CA VAL A 61 3.12 -6.47 1.97
C VAL A 61 3.49 -6.48 3.46
N ALA A 62 2.82 -7.29 4.28
CA ALA A 62 3.14 -7.42 5.70
C ALA A 62 4.54 -8.02 5.92
N VAL A 63 4.91 -9.08 5.20
CA VAL A 63 6.25 -9.69 5.26
C VAL A 63 7.32 -8.70 4.83
N LEU A 64 7.10 -7.98 3.72
CA LEU A 64 8.04 -6.96 3.26
C LEU A 64 8.21 -5.82 4.28
N MET A 65 7.13 -5.43 4.97
CA MET A 65 7.19 -4.44 6.04
C MET A 65 8.01 -4.95 7.24
N ILE A 66 7.83 -6.20 7.66
CA ILE A 66 8.64 -6.81 8.72
C ILE A 66 10.12 -6.83 8.33
N ILE A 67 10.44 -7.18 7.08
CA ILE A 67 11.81 -7.14 6.56
C ILE A 67 12.39 -5.72 6.64
N ALA A 68 11.60 -4.70 6.25
CA ALA A 68 12.03 -3.29 6.35
C ALA A 68 12.32 -2.88 7.81
N ILE A 69 11.49 -3.31 8.77
CA ILE A 69 11.69 -3.05 10.21
C ILE A 69 12.96 -3.75 10.71
N LEU A 70 13.20 -5.01 10.35
CA LEU A 70 14.39 -5.76 10.75
C LEU A 70 15.68 -5.11 10.23
N ILE A 71 15.67 -4.64 8.98
CA ILE A 71 16.81 -3.90 8.39
C ILE A 71 17.04 -2.60 9.15
N TYR A 72 15.96 -1.89 9.54
CA TYR A 72 16.06 -0.66 10.31
C TYR A 72 16.63 -0.91 11.72
N TRP A 73 16.14 -1.90 12.45
CA TRP A 73 16.65 -2.27 13.78
C TRP A 73 18.12 -2.67 13.76
N LYS A 74 18.52 -3.53 12.82
CA LYS A 74 19.92 -3.95 12.68
C LYS A 74 20.86 -2.77 12.38
N LYS A 75 20.34 -1.67 11.85
CA LYS A 75 21.10 -0.48 11.45
C LYS A 75 20.76 0.78 12.26
N HIS A 76 19.96 0.65 13.32
CA HIS A 76 19.47 1.76 14.13
C HIS A 76 20.62 2.62 14.70
N ALA A 77 21.78 2.01 14.97
CA ALA A 77 22.97 2.71 15.47
C ALA A 77 23.61 3.70 14.46
N GLN A 78 23.29 3.63 13.16
CA GLN A 78 23.91 4.48 12.13
C GLN A 78 22.91 5.28 11.29
N LEU A 79 21.62 5.27 11.63
CA LEU A 79 20.56 5.94 10.88
C LEU A 79 20.13 7.23 11.60
N LYS A 80 20.26 8.39 10.94
CA LYS A 80 19.70 9.67 11.42
C LYS A 80 18.16 9.56 11.58
N LYS A 81 17.51 10.48 12.29
CA LYS A 81 16.06 10.46 12.60
C LYS A 81 15.11 10.43 11.37
N LEU A 82 15.59 10.81 10.18
CA LEU A 82 14.82 10.96 8.94
C LEU A 82 14.21 9.64 8.39
N PRO A 83 14.96 8.53 8.24
CA PRO A 83 14.40 7.21 7.89
C PRO A 83 13.42 6.64 8.92
N GLY A 84 13.49 7.07 10.20
CA GLY A 84 12.56 6.61 11.23
C GLY A 84 11.12 7.09 11.00
N VAL A 85 10.95 8.35 10.61
CA VAL A 85 9.61 8.92 10.32
C VAL A 85 8.97 8.22 9.11
N MET A 86 9.75 7.95 8.05
CA MET A 86 9.25 7.20 6.88
C MET A 86 8.81 5.78 7.24
N LEU A 87 9.56 5.09 8.11
CA LEU A 87 9.20 3.75 8.58
C LEU A 87 7.90 3.75 9.40
N VAL A 88 7.70 4.74 10.26
CA VAL A 88 6.47 4.87 11.05
C VAL A 88 5.25 5.10 10.15
N VAL A 89 5.39 5.98 9.15
CA VAL A 89 4.32 6.26 8.19
C VAL A 89 3.99 5.02 7.34
N SER A 90 5.00 4.27 6.87
CA SER A 90 4.77 3.01 6.16
C SER A 90 4.18 1.92 7.03
N ALA A 91 4.62 1.79 8.28
CA ALA A 91 4.03 0.86 9.24
C ALA A 91 2.55 1.14 9.47
N PHE A 92 2.19 2.41 9.70
CA PHE A 92 0.80 2.82 9.94
C PHE A 92 -0.08 2.54 8.72
N THR A 93 0.38 2.87 7.52
CA THR A 93 -0.38 2.63 6.29
C THR A 93 -0.53 1.14 5.98
N THR A 94 0.53 0.34 6.16
CA THR A 94 0.45 -1.12 5.99
C THR A 94 -0.49 -1.74 7.01
N ALA A 95 -0.47 -1.29 8.27
CA ALA A 95 -1.40 -1.76 9.30
C ALA A 95 -2.85 -1.42 8.92
N PHE A 96 -3.10 -0.20 8.42
CA PHE A 96 -4.41 0.22 7.95
C PHE A 96 -4.90 -0.64 6.77
N TYR A 97 -4.02 -0.93 5.81
CA TYR A 97 -4.36 -1.79 4.67
C TYR A 97 -4.69 -3.23 5.10
N VAL A 98 -3.84 -3.84 5.93
CA VAL A 98 -4.06 -5.20 6.43
C VAL A 98 -5.35 -5.26 7.26
N TYR A 99 -5.61 -4.28 8.11
CA TYR A 99 -6.88 -4.16 8.82
C TYR A 99 -8.05 -4.08 7.84
N TYR A 100 -7.97 -3.24 6.81
CA TYR A 100 -9.03 -3.12 5.81
C TYR A 100 -9.27 -4.43 5.04
N ALA A 101 -8.20 -5.14 4.66
CA ALA A 101 -8.28 -6.41 3.94
C ALA A 101 -8.80 -7.58 4.80
N LEU A 102 -8.66 -7.53 6.13
CA LEU A 102 -9.13 -8.59 7.03
C LEU A 102 -10.54 -8.32 7.59
N VAL A 103 -10.90 -7.04 7.79
CA VAL A 103 -12.15 -6.66 8.48
C VAL A 103 -13.26 -6.31 7.50
N GLN A 104 -12.95 -5.77 6.32
CA GLN A 104 -13.98 -5.46 5.34
C GLN A 104 -14.22 -6.67 4.42
N SER A 105 -15.48 -6.86 4.06
CA SER A 105 -15.90 -7.88 3.10
C SER A 105 -16.84 -7.25 2.07
N ILE A 106 -17.08 -7.96 0.97
CA ILE A 106 -18.00 -7.57 -0.11
C ILE A 106 -19.40 -7.24 0.45
N GLU A 107 -19.80 -7.96 1.50
CA GLU A 107 -21.09 -7.76 2.17
C GLU A 107 -21.22 -6.38 2.81
N THR A 108 -20.12 -5.82 3.32
CA THR A 108 -20.09 -4.50 3.95
C THR A 108 -19.91 -3.38 2.91
N LYS A 109 -19.09 -3.62 1.88
CA LYS A 109 -18.77 -2.65 0.83
C LYS A 109 -18.70 -3.35 -0.52
N ARG A 110 -19.65 -3.10 -1.41
CA ARG A 110 -19.65 -3.66 -2.78
C ARG A 110 -18.42 -3.27 -3.60
N ALA A 111 -17.81 -2.11 -3.32
CA ALA A 111 -16.56 -1.68 -3.96
C ALA A 111 -15.29 -2.29 -3.32
N TYR A 112 -15.42 -3.31 -2.46
CA TYR A 112 -14.33 -3.89 -1.68
C TYR A 112 -13.13 -4.35 -2.54
N TYR A 113 -13.38 -5.08 -3.63
CA TYR A 113 -12.31 -5.56 -4.51
C TYR A 113 -11.48 -4.44 -5.17
N PRO A 114 -12.08 -3.45 -5.85
CA PRO A 114 -11.30 -2.36 -6.43
C PRO A 114 -10.57 -1.52 -5.36
N LEU A 115 -11.18 -1.28 -4.20
CA LEU A 115 -10.53 -0.60 -3.08
C LEU A 115 -9.29 -1.36 -2.57
N CYS A 116 -9.39 -2.69 -2.41
CA CYS A 116 -8.27 -3.51 -1.97
C CYS A 116 -7.11 -3.51 -2.97
N VAL A 117 -7.40 -3.50 -4.28
CA VAL A 117 -6.36 -3.40 -5.32
C VAL A 117 -5.65 -2.05 -5.26
N PHE A 118 -6.39 -0.96 -5.06
CA PHE A 118 -5.80 0.38 -4.91
C PHE A 118 -4.92 0.48 -3.66
N PHE A 119 -5.36 -0.07 -2.54
CA PHE A 119 -4.56 -0.06 -1.31
C PHE A 119 -3.34 -1.00 -1.38
N LEU A 120 -3.46 -2.15 -2.04
CA LEU A 120 -2.32 -3.04 -2.29
C LEU A 120 -1.23 -2.33 -3.11
N ALA A 121 -1.63 -1.65 -4.19
CA ALA A 121 -0.71 -0.89 -5.04
C ALA A 121 -0.01 0.23 -4.24
N ALA A 122 -0.76 0.99 -3.45
CA ALA A 122 -0.21 2.03 -2.59
C ALA A 122 0.78 1.45 -1.55
N GLY A 123 0.41 0.33 -0.90
CA GLY A 123 1.27 -0.34 0.07
C GLY A 123 2.60 -0.82 -0.51
N LEU A 124 2.58 -1.40 -1.72
CA LEU A 124 3.80 -1.83 -2.41
C LEU A 124 4.74 -0.65 -2.71
N ILE A 125 4.20 0.46 -3.20
CA ILE A 125 4.98 1.67 -3.50
C ILE A 125 5.63 2.22 -2.22
N GLN A 126 4.87 2.24 -1.12
CA GLN A 126 5.34 2.80 0.15
C GLN A 126 6.42 1.93 0.81
N VAL A 127 6.29 0.61 0.74
CA VAL A 127 7.30 -0.32 1.23
C VAL A 127 8.57 -0.25 0.37
N LEU A 128 8.45 -0.18 -0.96
CA LEU A 128 9.60 0.02 -1.85
C LEU A 128 10.33 1.33 -1.55
N LYS A 129 9.58 2.43 -1.36
CA LYS A 129 10.13 3.74 -0.98
C LYS A 129 10.88 3.69 0.35
N THR A 130 10.34 2.97 1.33
CA THR A 130 10.98 2.77 2.64
C THR A 130 12.26 1.95 2.54
N LEU A 131 12.26 0.89 1.72
CA LEU A 131 13.44 0.05 1.44
C LEU A 131 14.54 0.85 0.74
N VAL A 132 14.21 1.62 -0.31
CA VAL A 132 15.17 2.48 -0.99
C VAL A 132 15.70 3.55 -0.03
N GLY A 133 14.84 4.12 0.83
CA GLY A 133 15.26 5.08 1.86
C GLY A 133 16.31 4.50 2.82
N CYS A 134 16.07 3.29 3.32
CA CYS A 134 17.02 2.57 4.18
C CYS A 134 18.33 2.20 3.45
N LEU A 135 18.27 1.87 2.15
CA LEU A 135 19.45 1.56 1.34
C LEU A 135 20.25 2.79 0.93
N VAL A 136 19.61 3.95 0.74
CA VAL A 136 20.31 5.19 0.33
C VAL A 136 21.07 5.81 1.50
N CYS A 137 20.52 5.81 2.73
CA CYS A 137 21.28 6.22 3.92
C CYS A 137 22.56 5.41 4.12
N ARG A 138 22.62 4.17 3.60
CA ARG A 138 23.85 3.36 3.63
C ARG A 138 25.00 3.97 2.81
N LYS A 139 24.72 4.65 1.69
CA LYS A 139 25.77 5.22 0.83
C LYS A 139 26.39 6.48 1.41
N GLU A 140 25.55 7.36 1.95
CA GLU A 140 26.02 8.64 2.50
C GLU A 140 26.98 8.45 3.69
N ASN A 141 26.81 7.38 4.48
CA ASN A 141 27.73 7.03 5.56
C ASN A 141 29.03 6.32 5.11
N GLN A 142 29.12 5.82 3.87
CA GLN A 142 30.36 5.23 3.35
C GLN A 142 31.27 6.27 2.69
N ASP A 143 30.72 7.38 2.20
CA ASP A 143 31.47 8.45 1.53
C ASP A 143 32.10 9.45 2.55
N GLU A 144 31.80 9.32 3.84
CA GLU A 144 32.34 10.13 4.96
C GLU A 144 33.48 9.43 5.76
N LYS A 145 33.95 8.25 5.31
CA LYS A 145 35.12 7.56 5.90
C LYS A 145 36.31 7.56 4.97
#